data_AF-A0A1G3QG29-F1
#
_entry.id   AF-A0A1G3QG29-F1
#
_cell.length_a   1.000
_cell.length_b   1.000
_cell.length_c   1.000
_cell.angle_alpha   90.00
_cell.angle_beta   90.00
_cell.angle_gamma   90.00
#
_symmetry.space_group_name_H-M   'P 1'
#
loop_
_entity.id
_entity.type
_entity.pdbx_description
1 polymer ?
#
loop_
_entity_poly.entity_id
_entity_poly.type
_entity_poly.pdbx_seq_one_letter_code
_entity_poly.pdbx_strand_id
1 'polypeptide(L)'
;MTLFVILYVWQNIEIVKIEMECQSLSERKKQLADDNDRLRYDIERYRRMDVVEAYARKKGMRQMQIGDFDVMTVHENDVRK
;
A
#
# COMPACT_ATOMS: atom_id res chain seq x y z
N MET A 1 -19.78 38.73 36.12
CA MET A 1 -18.63 37.88 36.51
C MET A 1 -18.92 36.39 36.31
N THR A 2 -19.97 35.82 36.90
CA THR A 2 -20.27 34.37 36.81
C THR A 2 -20.51 33.85 35.39
N LEU A 3 -21.23 34.59 34.54
CA LEU A 3 -21.46 34.20 33.14
C LEU A 3 -20.18 34.13 32.30
N PHE A 4 -19.25 35.06 32.53
CA PHE A 4 -17.97 35.08 31.82
C PHE A 4 -17.11 33.86 32.16
N VAL A 5 -17.13 33.42 33.42
CA VAL A 5 -16.42 32.20 33.85
C VAL A 5 -17.02 30.96 33.18
N ILE A 6 -18.34 30.86 33.12
CA ILE A 6 -19.04 29.73 32.49
C ILE A 6 -18.72 29.68 30.99
N LEU A 7 -18.81 30.81 30.29
CA LEU A 7 -18.48 30.89 28.86
C LEU A 7 -17.01 30.59 28.58
N TYR A 8 -16.11 31.05 29.44
CA TYR A 8 -14.68 30.78 29.29
C TYR A 8 -14.37 29.28 29.42
N VAL A 9 -14.93 28.61 30.42
CA VAL A 9 -14.76 27.16 30.59
C VAL A 9 -15.37 26.39 29.42
N TRP A 10 -16.54 26.81 28.95
CA TRP A 10 -17.17 26.22 27.77
C TRP A 10 -16.28 26.35 26.52
N GLN A 11 -15.81 27.56 26.23
CA GLN A 11 -14.90 27.83 25.10
C GLN A 11 -13.61 27.02 25.21
N ASN A 12 -13.06 26.86 26.41
CA ASN A 12 -11.86 26.07 26.62
C ASN A 12 -12.08 24.59 26.26
N ILE A 13 -13.18 24.00 26.74
CA ILE A 13 -13.55 22.61 26.41
C ILE A 13 -13.78 22.46 24.91
N GLU A 14 -14.45 23.44 24.29
CA GLU A 14 -14.78 23.41 22.86
C GLU A 14 -13.51 23.50 21.99
N ILE A 15 -12.55 24.35 22.34
CA ILE A 15 -11.26 24.45 21.65
C ILE A 15 -10.49 23.12 21.74
N VAL A 16 -10.40 22.54 22.94
CA VAL A 16 -9.70 21.25 23.12
C VAL A 16 -10.37 20.15 22.31
N LYS A 17 -11.70 20.11 22.27
CA LYS A 17 -12.45 19.14 21.48
C LYS A 17 -12.16 19.28 19.99
N ILE A 18 -12.16 20.51 19.47
CA ILE A 18 -11.85 20.80 18.07
C ILE A 18 -10.41 20.38 17.74
N GLU A 19 -9.45 20.63 18.64
CA GLU A 19 -8.06 20.23 18.45
C GLU A 19 -7.91 18.70 18.36
N MET A 20 -8.57 17.96 19.26
CA MET A 20 -8.57 16.50 19.22
C MET A 20 -9.21 15.95 17.94
N GLU A 21 -10.34 16.51 17.52
CA GLU A 21 -10.98 16.14 16.26
C GLU A 21 -10.06 16.41 15.06
N CYS A 22 -9.39 17.57 15.03
CA CYS A 22 -8.45 17.93 13.99
C CYS A 22 -7.26 16.97 13.90
N GLN A 23 -6.67 16.61 15.05
CA GLN A 23 -5.60 15.62 15.12
C GLN A 23 -6.07 14.26 14.59
N SER A 24 -7.25 13.79 15.03
CA SER A 24 -7.81 12.51 14.56
C SER A 24 -8.08 12.49 13.06
N LEU A 25 -8.56 13.61 12.50
CA LEU A 25 -8.80 13.75 11.05
C LEU A 25 -7.49 13.80 10.27
N SER A 26 -6.45 14.43 10.83
CA SER A 26 -5.12 14.48 10.23
C SER A 26 -4.50 13.07 10.14
N GLU A 27 -4.60 12.29 11.21
CA GLU A 27 -4.13 10.89 11.22
C GLU A 27 -4.88 10.04 10.19
N ARG A 28 -6.21 10.14 10.15
CA ARG A 28 -7.03 9.45 9.15
C ARG A 28 -6.69 9.86 7.73
N LYS A 29 -6.43 11.15 7.49
CA LYS A 29 -6.02 11.66 6.18
C LYS A 29 -4.68 11.05 5.76
N LYS A 30 -3.73 10.92 6.68
CA LYS A 30 -2.44 10.27 6.40
C LYS A 30 -2.62 8.80 6.06
N GLN A 31 -3.38 8.05 6.87
CA GLN A 31 -3.68 6.64 6.60
C GLN A 31 -4.33 6.45 5.22
N LEU A 32 -5.31 7.29 4.89
CA LEU A 32 -6.00 7.22 3.60
C LEU A 32 -5.08 7.53 2.41
N ALA A 33 -4.11 8.45 2.59
CA ALA A 33 -3.11 8.74 1.57
C ALA A 33 -2.17 7.55 1.36
N ASP A 34 -1.68 6.94 2.44
CA ASP A 34 -0.81 5.76 2.38
C ASP A 34 -1.52 4.57 1.71
N ASP A 35 -2.80 4.34 2.05
CA ASP A 35 -3.62 3.31 1.43
C ASP A 35 -3.87 3.59 -0.07
N ASN A 36 -4.10 4.85 -0.44
CA ASN A 36 -4.29 5.24 -1.84
C ASN A 36 -3.04 4.98 -2.66
N ASP A 37 -1.87 5.35 -2.15
CA ASP A 37 -0.60 5.14 -2.84
C ASP A 37 -0.31 3.64 -3.01
N ARG A 38 -0.62 2.82 -2.00
CA ARG A 38 -0.53 1.35 -2.10
C ARG A 38 -1.47 0.80 -3.17
N LEU A 39 -2.72 1.23 -3.20
CA LEU A 39 -3.68 0.79 -4.22
C LEU A 39 -3.24 1.21 -5.63
N ARG A 40 -2.71 2.43 -5.79
CA ARG A 40 -2.16 2.90 -7.08
C ARG A 40 -0.96 2.07 -7.52
N TYR A 41 -0.08 1.72 -6.58
CA TYR A 41 1.04 0.82 -6.85
C TYR A 41 0.55 -0.55 -7.34
N ASP A 42 -0.43 -1.14 -6.65
CA ASP A 42 -0.98 -2.45 -7.02
C ASP A 42 -1.66 -2.40 -8.40
N ILE A 43 -2.45 -1.36 -8.68
CA ILE A 43 -3.07 -1.15 -10.01
C ILE A 43 -1.99 -1.07 -11.09
N GLU A 44 -0.94 -0.29 -10.88
CA GLU A 44 0.13 -0.14 -11.86
C GLU A 44 0.93 -1.43 -12.03
N ARG A 45 1.09 -2.22 -10.96
CA ARG A 45 1.70 -3.56 -11.04
C ARG A 45 0.87 -4.51 -11.91
N TYR A 46 -0.45 -4.58 -11.69
CA TYR A 46 -1.33 -5.40 -12.52
C TYR A 46 -1.32 -4.94 -13.98
N ARG A 47 -1.42 -3.63 -14.21
CA ARG A 47 -1.35 -3.05 -15.55
C ARG A 47 -0.05 -3.40 -16.27
N ARG A 48 1.10 -3.35 -15.58
CA ARG A 48 2.38 -3.76 -16.17
C ARG A 48 2.41 -5.25 -16.47
N MET A 49 1.85 -6.10 -15.62
CA MET A 49 1.74 -7.53 -15.91
C MET A 49 0.90 -7.79 -17.16
N ASP A 50 -0.23 -7.10 -17.33
CA ASP A 50 -1.06 -7.21 -18.55
C ASP A 50 -0.29 -6.77 -19.80
N VAL A 51 0.47 -5.67 -19.70
CA VAL A 51 1.31 -5.17 -20.81
C VAL A 51 2.43 -6.15 -21.13
N VAL A 52 3.08 -6.73 -20.12
CA VAL A 52 4.14 -7.72 -20.30
C VAL A 52 3.57 -9.00 -20.93
N GLU A 53 2.42 -9.47 -20.48
CA GLU A 53 1.75 -10.64 -21.04
C GLU A 53 1.34 -10.40 -22.50
N ALA A 54 0.75 -9.24 -22.79
CA ALA A 54 0.38 -8.86 -24.16
C ALA A 54 1.60 -8.77 -25.09
N TYR A 55 2.72 -8.23 -24.59
CA TYR A 55 3.98 -8.16 -25.34
C TYR A 55 4.59 -9.55 -25.57
N ALA A 56 4.62 -10.40 -24.54
CA ALA A 56 5.10 -11.77 -24.62
C ALA A 56 4.29 -12.59 -25.63
N ARG A 57 2.95 -12.50 -25.57
CA ARG A 57 2.04 -13.14 -26.55
C ARG A 57 2.29 -12.64 -27.97
N LYS A 58 2.47 -11.33 -28.19
CA LYS A 58 2.80 -10.77 -29.51
C LYS A 58 4.14 -11.26 -30.06
N LYS A 59 5.10 -11.57 -29.20
CA LYS A 59 6.39 -12.18 -29.59
C LYS A 59 6.35 -13.71 -29.68
N GLY A 60 5.16 -14.33 -29.56
CA GLY A 60 5.00 -15.78 -29.64
C GLY A 60 5.52 -16.52 -28.40
N MET A 61 5.81 -15.81 -27.31
CA MET A 61 6.21 -16.44 -26.05
C MET A 61 4.97 -17.04 -25.38
N ARG A 62 5.07 -18.30 -24.97
CA ARG A 62 4.00 -19.03 -24.29
C ARG A 62 4.15 -18.88 -22.77
N GLN A 63 3.03 -18.92 -22.05
CA GLN A 63 3.03 -18.90 -20.59
C GLN A 63 3.73 -20.16 -20.06
N MET A 64 4.77 -19.98 -19.24
CA MET A 64 5.51 -21.09 -18.63
C MET A 64 4.55 -21.97 -17.84
N GLN A 65 4.46 -23.24 -18.19
CA GLN A 65 3.71 -24.24 -17.44
C GLN A 65 4.60 -24.87 -16.38
N ILE A 66 4.00 -25.42 -15.33
CA ILE A 66 4.72 -26.11 -14.25
C ILE A 66 5.57 -27.29 -14.77
N GLY A 67 5.28 -27.78 -15.99
CA GLY A 67 6.09 -28.79 -16.68
C GLY A 67 7.34 -28.27 -17.41
N ASP A 68 7.54 -26.95 -17.52
CA ASP A 68 8.70 -26.34 -18.20
C ASP A 68 9.91 -26.15 -17.27
N PHE A 69 9.78 -26.49 -15.98
CA PHE A 69 10.87 -26.44 -15.02
C PHE A 69 11.68 -27.73 -15.09
N ASP A 70 12.86 -27.68 -15.71
CA ASP A 70 13.86 -28.73 -15.56
C ASP A 70 14.57 -28.54 -14.22
N VAL A 71 14.11 -29.27 -13.20
CA VAL A 71 14.75 -29.28 -11.88
C VAL A 71 16.03 -30.09 -11.99
N MET A 72 17.12 -29.43 -12.40
CA MET A 72 18.46 -30.01 -12.25
C MET A 72 18.79 -30.09 -10.76
N THR A 73 18.60 -31.27 -10.19
CA THR A 73 19.13 -31.58 -8.85
C THR A 73 20.65 -31.55 -8.95
N VAL A 74 21.27 -30.49 -8.46
CA VAL A 74 22.72 -30.42 -8.31
C VAL A 74 23.10 -31.42 -7.23
N HIS A 75 23.53 -32.61 -7.65
CA HIS A 75 24.18 -33.55 -6.74
C HIS A 75 25.52 -32.96 -6.33
N GLU A 76 25.75 -32.87 -5.03
CA GLU A 76 26.89 -32.25 -4.34
C GLU A 76 28.27 -32.90 -4.67
N ASN A 77 28.31 -33.85 -5.62
CA ASN A 77 29.50 -34.61 -5.98
C ASN A 77 30.26 -34.08 -7.23
N ASP A 78 29.74 -33.07 -7.95
CA ASP A 78 30.41 -32.55 -9.16
C ASP A 78 31.28 -31.29 -8.93
N VAL A 79 31.42 -30.81 -7.69
CA VAL A 79 32.24 -29.60 -7.38
C VAL A 79 33.68 -29.92 -6.95
N ARG A 80 34.22 -31.09 -7.30
CA ARG A 80 35.67 -31.35 -7.13
C ARG A 80 36.28 -32.05 -8.33
N LYS A 81 36.86 -31.24 -9.22
CA LYS A 81 37.98 -31.64 -10.05
C LYS A 81 39.12 -30.65 -9.89
#